data_AF-A0A661XHL8-F1
#
_entry.id   AF-A0A661XHL8-F1
#
_cell.length_a   1.000
_cell.length_b   1.000
_cell.length_c   1.000
_cell.angle_alpha   90.00
_cell.angle_beta   90.00
_cell.angle_gamma   90.00
#
_symmetry.space_group_name_H-M   'P 1'
#
loop_
_entity.id
_entity.type
_entity.pdbx_description
1 polymer ?
#
loop_
_entity_poly.entity_id
_entity_poly.type
_entity_poly.pdbx_seq_one_letter_code
_entity_poly.pdbx_strand_id
1 'polypeptide(L)'
;MHIHTRVSKDCKEDPEKYVVEAIRREIDYLGFSDHLDLDPVDKDFGYYNFDAAYNDYMLLNKKYGDRINFLFGVEVTYQSELEESIKEHIENKPYDFIIGSVHRLEGHTVAGVRG
;
A
#
# COMPACT_ATOMS: atom_id res chain seq x y z
N MET A 1 -4.86 -8.75 1.14
CA MET A 1 -5.29 -7.50 1.78
C MET A 1 -4.14 -6.74 2.41
N HIS A 2 -3.00 -7.36 2.71
CA HIS A 2 -1.79 -6.65 3.14
C HIS A 2 -0.60 -7.13 2.30
N ILE A 3 -0.28 -6.43 1.21
CA ILE A 3 0.75 -6.83 0.24
C ILE A 3 1.43 -5.57 -0.31
N HIS A 4 2.77 -5.57 -0.27
CA HIS A 4 3.60 -4.49 -0.78
C HIS A 4 4.18 -4.86 -2.13
N THR A 5 4.34 -3.88 -2.99
CA THR A 5 4.84 -3.98 -4.35
C THR A 5 6.04 -3.05 -4.53
N ARG A 6 6.59 -2.96 -5.74
CA ARG A 6 7.72 -2.04 -6.02
C ARG A 6 7.46 -0.56 -5.72
N VAL A 7 6.22 -0.14 -5.47
CA VAL A 7 5.90 1.25 -5.06
C VAL A 7 5.96 1.45 -3.54
N SER A 8 6.27 0.40 -2.78
CA SER A 8 6.75 0.48 -1.40
C SER A 8 8.27 0.38 -1.32
N LYS A 9 8.86 1.02 -0.32
CA LYS A 9 10.32 1.11 -0.19
C LYS A 9 10.98 -0.23 0.15
N ASP A 10 10.27 -1.06 0.88
CA ASP A 10 10.70 -2.37 1.40
C ASP A 10 10.50 -3.51 0.38
N CYS A 11 9.84 -3.25 -0.75
CA CYS A 11 9.53 -4.25 -1.75
C CYS A 11 10.00 -3.85 -3.15
N LYS A 12 10.35 -4.84 -3.97
CA LYS A 12 10.77 -4.66 -5.38
C LYS A 12 9.96 -5.51 -6.35
N GLU A 13 8.94 -6.19 -5.85
CA GLU A 13 8.21 -7.17 -6.63
C GLU A 13 7.25 -6.50 -7.61
N ASP A 14 7.12 -7.12 -8.78
CA ASP A 14 6.14 -6.71 -9.78
C ASP A 14 4.74 -7.11 -9.29
N PRO A 15 3.79 -6.17 -9.17
CA PRO A 15 2.43 -6.45 -8.72
C PRO A 15 1.74 -7.53 -9.56
N GLU A 16 2.06 -7.66 -10.85
CA GLU A 16 1.46 -8.68 -11.70
C GLU A 16 1.76 -10.10 -11.20
N LYS A 17 2.93 -10.34 -10.59
CA LYS A 17 3.27 -11.66 -10.07
C LYS A 17 2.36 -12.07 -8.92
N TYR A 18 1.97 -11.13 -8.05
CA TYR A 18 1.01 -11.41 -6.99
C TYR A 18 -0.36 -11.77 -7.57
N VAL A 19 -0.81 -11.06 -8.61
CA VAL A 19 -2.09 -11.33 -9.27
C VAL A 19 -2.11 -12.73 -9.89
N VAL A 20 -1.07 -13.06 -10.67
CA VAL A 20 -0.95 -14.39 -11.31
C VAL A 20 -0.92 -15.50 -10.28
N GLU A 21 -0.17 -15.32 -9.19
CA GLU A 21 -0.07 -16.32 -8.13
C GLU A 21 -1.37 -16.45 -7.33
N ALA A 22 -2.07 -15.35 -7.08
CA ALA A 22 -3.36 -15.37 -6.39
C ALA A 22 -4.42 -16.13 -7.20
N ILE A 23 -4.49 -15.89 -8.51
CA ILE A 23 -5.37 -16.64 -9.43
C ILE A 23 -5.00 -18.13 -9.41
N ARG A 24 -3.71 -18.46 -9.50
CA ARG A 24 -3.22 -19.86 -9.48
C ARG A 24 -3.60 -20.58 -8.17
N ARG A 25 -3.70 -19.84 -7.07
CA ARG A 25 -4.06 -20.36 -5.75
C ARG A 25 -5.56 -20.25 -5.43
N GLU A 26 -6.38 -19.83 -6.39
CA GLU A 26 -7.82 -19.65 -6.21
C GLU A 26 -8.14 -18.71 -5.03
N ILE A 27 -7.33 -17.66 -4.85
CA ILE A 27 -7.60 -16.61 -3.87
C ILE A 27 -8.70 -15.70 -4.41
N ASP A 28 -9.79 -15.56 -3.66
CA ASP A 28 -10.96 -14.77 -4.07
C ASP A 28 -10.67 -13.26 -4.14
N TYR A 29 -9.91 -12.74 -3.17
CA TYR A 29 -9.62 -11.31 -3.00
C TYR A 29 -8.13 -11.04 -2.83
N LEU A 30 -7.60 -10.16 -3.68
CA LEU A 30 -6.25 -9.65 -3.58
C LEU A 30 -6.30 -8.13 -3.36
N GLY A 31 -5.53 -7.64 -2.40
CA GLY A 31 -5.48 -6.22 -2.09
C GLY A 31 -4.05 -5.78 -1.85
N PHE A 32 -3.64 -4.73 -2.56
CA PHE A 32 -2.37 -4.04 -2.35
C PHE A 32 -2.53 -2.95 -1.29
N SER A 33 -1.49 -2.77 -0.49
CA SER A 33 -1.48 -1.85 0.63
C SER A 33 -0.06 -1.30 0.80
N ASP A 34 0.44 -0.65 -0.23
CA ASP A 34 1.79 -0.10 -0.21
C ASP A 34 1.94 0.96 0.90
N HIS A 35 3.16 1.10 1.44
CA HIS A 35 3.46 2.00 2.55
C HIS A 35 3.30 3.47 2.15
N LEU A 36 2.55 4.23 2.96
CA LEU A 36 2.44 5.68 2.93
C LEU A 36 3.01 6.26 4.23
N ASP A 37 4.21 6.81 4.11
CA ASP A 37 4.91 7.49 5.18
C ASP A 37 4.93 9.00 4.92
N LEU A 38 4.32 9.76 5.83
CA LEU A 38 4.14 11.21 5.71
C LEU A 38 5.02 12.04 6.66
N ASP A 39 5.82 11.39 7.52
CA ASP A 39 6.75 12.11 8.38
C ASP A 39 8.03 12.45 7.60
N PRO A 40 8.38 13.73 7.40
CA PRO A 40 9.59 14.14 6.69
C PRO A 40 10.91 13.64 7.31
N VAL A 41 10.91 13.23 8.59
CA VAL A 41 12.12 12.63 9.21
C VAL A 41 12.23 11.12 8.95
N ASP A 42 11.20 10.50 8.38
CA ASP A 42 11.26 9.11 7.96
C ASP A 42 12.13 8.96 6.70
N LYS A 43 12.91 7.87 6.66
CA LYS A 43 13.71 7.50 5.48
C LYS A 43 12.84 7.11 4.29
N ASP A 44 11.60 6.70 4.53
CA ASP A 44 10.68 6.18 3.53
C ASP A 44 9.69 7.29 3.07
N PHE A 45 9.79 8.49 3.65
CA PHE A 45 9.01 9.66 3.27
C PHE A 45 9.10 9.98 1.77
N GLY A 46 7.94 10.16 1.16
CA GLY A 46 7.82 10.53 -0.25
C GLY A 46 8.18 9.41 -1.24
N TYR A 47 8.40 8.17 -0.78
CA TYR A 47 8.63 7.03 -1.67
C TYR A 47 7.35 6.61 -2.41
N TYR A 48 6.21 6.63 -1.71
CA TYR A 48 4.92 6.26 -2.27
C TYR A 48 4.50 7.22 -3.37
N ASN A 49 4.20 6.66 -4.55
CA ASN A 49 3.65 7.39 -5.68
C ASN A 49 2.25 6.86 -6.00
N PHE A 50 1.24 7.64 -5.63
CA PHE A 50 -0.16 7.31 -5.86
C PHE A 50 -0.47 7.05 -7.35
N ASP A 51 -0.02 7.92 -8.26
CA ASP A 51 -0.35 7.78 -9.67
C ASP A 51 0.25 6.50 -10.26
N ALA A 52 1.47 6.13 -9.84
CA ALA A 52 2.09 4.88 -10.23
C ALA A 52 1.32 3.67 -9.70
N ALA A 53 1.02 3.67 -8.39
CA ALA A 53 0.29 2.58 -7.73
C ALA A 53 -1.11 2.38 -8.32
N TYR A 54 -1.84 3.48 -8.55
CA TYR A 54 -3.18 3.44 -9.09
C TYR A 54 -3.20 3.05 -10.56
N ASN A 55 -2.23 3.50 -11.36
CA ASN A 55 -2.10 3.07 -12.75
C ASN A 55 -1.83 1.56 -12.85
N ASP A 56 -0.96 1.01 -12.01
CA ASP A 56 -0.73 -0.43 -11.96
C ASP A 56 -2.00 -1.20 -11.60
N TYR A 57 -2.71 -0.74 -10.56
CA TYR A 57 -3.99 -1.31 -10.17
C TYR A 57 -4.98 -1.33 -11.33
N MET A 58 -5.16 -0.20 -12.02
CA MET A 58 -6.09 -0.08 -13.15
C MET A 58 -5.73 -1.01 -14.32
N LEU A 59 -4.45 -1.09 -14.67
CA LEU A 59 -3.98 -1.98 -15.75
C LEU A 59 -4.20 -3.45 -15.41
N LEU A 60 -3.90 -3.84 -14.18
CA LEU A 60 -4.08 -5.21 -13.70
C LEU A 60 -5.55 -5.57 -13.54
N ASN A 61 -6.37 -4.68 -12.99
CA ASN A 61 -7.81 -4.87 -12.87
C ASN A 61 -8.44 -5.04 -14.26
N LYS A 62 -8.02 -4.23 -15.25
CA LYS A 62 -8.47 -4.40 -16.64
C LYS A 62 -8.08 -5.76 -17.24
N LYS A 63 -6.90 -6.30 -16.88
CA LYS A 63 -6.36 -7.55 -17.43
C LYS A 63 -6.86 -8.81 -16.72
N TYR A 64 -7.20 -8.70 -15.45
CA TYR A 64 -7.44 -9.83 -14.55
C TYR A 64 -8.75 -9.74 -13.74
N GLY A 65 -9.48 -8.63 -13.77
CA GLY A 65 -10.66 -8.38 -12.94
C GLY A 65 -11.80 -9.37 -13.11
N ASP A 66 -11.92 -10.03 -14.27
CA ASP A 66 -12.89 -11.11 -14.49
C ASP A 66 -12.51 -12.43 -13.81
N ARG A 67 -11.29 -12.53 -13.25
CA ARG A 67 -10.72 -13.75 -12.68
C ARG A 67 -10.44 -13.67 -11.18
N ILE A 68 -10.35 -12.46 -10.63
CA ILE A 68 -10.07 -12.23 -9.20
C ILE A 68 -10.65 -10.90 -8.77
N ASN A 69 -11.16 -10.82 -7.55
CA ASN A 69 -11.59 -9.55 -6.98
C ASN A 69 -10.35 -8.79 -6.51
N PHE A 70 -10.12 -7.64 -7.11
CA PHE A 70 -8.90 -6.88 -6.89
C PHE A 70 -9.22 -5.55 -6.22
N LEU A 71 -8.53 -5.26 -5.13
CA LEU A 71 -8.78 -4.10 -4.27
C LEU A 71 -7.53 -3.22 -4.18
N PHE A 72 -7.74 -1.92 -4.28
CA PHE A 72 -6.69 -0.92 -4.18
C PHE A 72 -6.71 -0.27 -2.80
N GLY A 73 -5.65 -0.43 -2.03
CA GLY A 73 -5.53 0.17 -0.71
C GLY A 73 -4.15 0.75 -0.46
N VAL A 74 -3.98 1.26 0.75
CA VAL A 74 -2.73 1.86 1.23
C VAL A 74 -2.54 1.53 2.70
N GLU A 75 -1.29 1.31 3.12
CA GLU A 75 -0.92 1.19 4.53
C GLU A 75 -0.29 2.50 4.99
N VAL A 76 -0.98 3.22 5.88
CA VAL A 76 -0.52 4.52 6.38
C VAL A 76 0.14 4.35 7.73
N THR A 77 1.36 4.89 7.88
CA THR A 77 1.98 5.05 9.20
C THR A 77 1.25 6.15 9.96
N TYR A 78 0.40 5.76 10.91
CA TYR A 78 -0.39 6.67 11.72
C TYR A 78 0.47 7.32 12.80
N GLN A 79 0.46 8.65 12.81
CA GLN A 79 1.06 9.50 13.83
C GLN A 79 0.08 10.64 14.10
N SER A 80 -0.26 10.89 15.37
CA SER A 80 -1.27 11.88 15.78
C SER A 80 -0.99 13.28 15.24
N GLU A 81 0.28 13.64 15.14
CA GLU A 81 0.78 14.93 14.67
C GLU A 81 0.56 15.13 13.16
N LEU A 82 0.30 14.05 12.42
CA LEU A 82 0.12 14.05 10.97
C LEU A 82 -1.30 13.72 10.54
N GLU A 83 -2.26 13.70 11.47
CA GLU A 83 -3.65 13.30 11.18
C GLU A 83 -4.29 14.12 10.06
N GLU A 84 -4.05 15.44 10.03
CA GLU A 84 -4.55 16.32 8.96
C GLU A 84 -3.92 15.97 7.60
N SER A 85 -2.60 15.77 7.54
CA SER A 85 -1.91 15.38 6.31
C SER A 85 -2.32 13.98 5.82
N ILE A 86 -2.54 13.04 6.74
CA ILE A 86 -3.07 11.71 6.43
C ILE A 86 -4.45 11.84 5.79
N LYS A 87 -5.34 12.61 6.44
CA LYS A 87 -6.70 12.86 5.98
C LYS A 87 -6.72 13.49 4.59
N GLU A 88 -5.97 14.57 4.39
CA GLU A 88 -5.82 15.23 3.08
C GLU A 88 -5.34 14.27 1.99
N HIS A 89 -4.42 13.36 2.34
CA HIS A 89 -3.92 12.37 1.40
C HIS A 89 -5.02 11.38 1.00
N ILE A 90 -5.79 10.84 1.94
CA ILE A 90 -6.68 9.70 1.68
C ILE A 90 -8.09 10.09 1.23
N GLU A 91 -8.64 11.23 1.68
CA GLU A 91 -10.06 11.57 1.48
C GLU A 91 -10.50 11.72 0.01
N ASN A 92 -9.58 12.12 -0.87
CA ASN A 92 -9.88 12.38 -2.27
C ASN A 92 -9.34 11.30 -3.22
N LYS A 93 -8.99 10.12 -2.68
CA LYS A 93 -8.41 9.02 -3.45
C LYS A 93 -9.33 7.79 -3.45
N PRO A 94 -9.38 7.03 -4.56
CA PRO A 94 -10.28 5.89 -4.73
C PRO A 94 -9.72 4.63 -4.06
N TYR A 95 -9.29 4.73 -2.81
CA TYR A 95 -8.88 3.55 -2.04
C TYR A 95 -10.12 2.76 -1.61
N ASP A 96 -10.13 1.46 -1.88
CA ASP A 96 -11.14 0.51 -1.41
C ASP A 96 -10.98 0.22 0.09
N PHE A 97 -9.75 0.28 0.59
CA PHE A 97 -9.45 0.09 2.00
C PHE A 97 -8.16 0.82 2.42
N ILE A 98 -8.05 1.11 3.72
CA ILE A 98 -6.90 1.80 4.31
C ILE A 98 -6.52 1.04 5.57
N ILE A 99 -5.22 0.71 5.71
CA ILE A 99 -4.65 0.13 6.93
C ILE A 99 -3.96 1.26 7.69
N GLY A 100 -4.30 1.44 8.97
CA GLY A 100 -3.55 2.32 9.87
C GLY A 100 -2.57 1.48 10.68
N SER A 101 -1.28 1.74 10.50
CA SER A 101 -0.19 1.02 11.18
C SER A 101 0.63 1.95 12.06
N VAL A 102 1.14 1.43 13.17
CA VAL A 102 2.06 2.17 14.06
C VAL A 102 3.45 1.62 13.85
N HIS A 103 4.23 2.28 12.99
CA HIS A 103 5.64 1.93 12.76
C HIS A 103 6.60 2.74 13.61
N ARG A 104 6.11 3.77 14.33
CA ARG A 104 6.95 4.65 15.14
C ARG A 104 6.30 4.99 16.47
N LEU A 105 7.13 5.06 17.51
CA LEU A 105 6.74 5.49 18.85
C LEU A 105 7.87 6.33 19.42
N GLU A 106 7.57 7.56 19.85
CA GLU A 106 8.55 8.49 20.43
C GLU A 106 9.81 8.68 19.58
N GLY A 107 9.64 8.72 18.25
CA GLY A 107 10.74 8.87 17.29
C GLY A 107 11.50 7.59 16.96
N HIS A 108 11.25 6.48 17.66
CA HIS A 108 11.85 5.18 17.40
C HIS A 108 11.01 4.35 16.45
N THR A 109 11.65 3.66 15.50
CA THR A 109 11.00 2.66 14.65
C THR A 109 10.62 1.43 15.48
N VAL A 110 9.34 1.09 15.48
CA VAL A 110 8.75 -0.12 16.06
C VAL A 110 8.26 -1.00 14.92
N ALA A 111 9.20 -1.45 14.10
CA ALA A 111 8.96 -2.48 13.10
C ALA A 111 9.58 -3.79 13.60
N GLY A 112 9.00 -4.94 13.23
CA GLY A 112 9.59 -6.24 13.56
C GLY A 112 11.05 -6.31 13.12
N VAL A 113 11.86 -7.17 13.77
CA VAL A 113 13.33 -7.28 13.59
C VAL A 113 13.78 -7.68 12.17
N ARG A 114 12.86 -7.69 11.19
CA ARG A 114 13.06 -8.12 9.80
C ARG A 114 12.19 -7.29 8.82
N GLY A 115 12.35 -5.96 8.85
CA GLY A 115 11.98 -5.08 7.73
C GLY A 115 13.21 -4.77 6.89
#